data_AF-A0A059LE34-F1
#
_entry.id   AF-A0A059LE34-F1
#
_cell.length_a   1.000
_cell.length_b   1.000
_cell.length_c   1.000
_cell.angle_alpha   90.00
_cell.angle_beta   90.00
_cell.angle_gamma   90.00
#
_symmetry.space_group_name_H-M   'P 1'
#
loop_
_entity.id
_entity.type
_entity.pdbx_description
1 polymer ?
#
loop_
_entity_poly.entity_id
_entity_poly.type
_entity_poly.pdbx_seq_one_letter_code
_entity_poly.pdbx_strand_id
1 'polypeptide(L)' 'MLLDDEEVPYSIGECFVRVPREDAEQRLERAQDEARKEMKKLDNERNGVKSEMDDLKKILYAKFGNSINLDE' A
#
# COMPACT_ATOMS: atom_id res chain seq x y z
N MET A 1 0.49 -34.78 7.54
CA MET A 1 -0.94 -34.61 7.26
C MET A 1 -1.42 -33.37 8.00
N LEU A 2 -1.31 -32.19 7.38
CA LEU A 2 -1.99 -30.94 7.79
C LEU A 2 -3.08 -30.59 6.75
N LEU A 3 -3.41 -31.54 5.87
CA LEU A 3 -4.17 -31.31 4.65
C LEU A 3 -5.68 -31.55 4.82
N ASP A 4 -6.13 -32.14 5.94
CA ASP A 4 -7.53 -32.57 6.14
C ASP A 4 -8.25 -31.92 7.33
N ASP A 5 -7.67 -30.91 8.00
CA ASP A 5 -8.43 -30.17 9.02
C ASP A 5 -9.45 -29.26 8.30
N GLU A 6 -10.73 -29.62 8.39
CA GLU A 6 -11.86 -28.80 7.87
C GLU A 6 -11.86 -27.40 8.51
N GLU A 7 -11.38 -27.29 9.75
CA GLU A 7 -11.23 -26.03 10.48
C GLU A 7 -9.79 -25.73 10.93
N VAL A 8 -9.30 -24.55 10.57
CA VAL A 8 -7.97 -24.05 10.90
C VAL A 8 -8.03 -22.96 11.97
N PRO A 9 -7.01 -22.84 12.84
CA PRO A 9 -6.91 -21.72 13.77
C PRO A 9 -6.57 -20.42 13.01
N TYR A 10 -7.44 -19.43 13.12
CA TYR A 10 -7.28 -18.10 12.53
C TYR A 10 -7.13 -17.05 13.63
N SER A 11 -6.11 -16.20 13.50
CA SER A 11 -5.80 -15.17 14.49
C SER A 11 -6.70 -13.95 14.33
N ILE A 12 -7.29 -13.49 15.43
CA ILE A 12 -8.04 -12.24 15.53
C ILE A 12 -7.58 -11.51 16.79
N GLY A 13 -6.79 -10.45 16.61
CA GLY A 13 -6.18 -9.71 17.72
C GLY A 13 -5.22 -10.61 18.50
N GLU A 14 -5.54 -10.88 19.76
CA GLU A 14 -4.75 -11.72 20.67
C GLU A 14 -5.29 -13.15 20.82
N CYS A 15 -6.34 -13.51 20.08
CA CYS A 15 -7.00 -14.81 20.19
C CYS A 15 -6.94 -15.60 18.87
N PHE A 16 -7.03 -16.92 18.98
CA PHE A 16 -7.23 -17.82 17.83
C PHE A 16 -8.61 -18.44 17.88
N VAL A 17 -9.32 -18.40 16.75
CA VAL A 17 -10.62 -19.03 16.56
C VAL A 17 -10.53 -20.11 15.48
N ARG A 18 -11.25 -21.21 15.65
CA ARG A 18 -11.38 -22.21 14.58
C ARG A 18 -12.35 -21.68 13.54
N VAL A 19 -11.92 -21.69 12.29
CA VAL A 19 -12.74 -21.28 11.14
C VAL A 19 -12.56 -22.29 10.02
N PRO A 20 -13.56 -22.48 9.15
CA PRO A 20 -13.42 -23.31 7.96
C PRO A 20 -12.21 -22.89 7.15
N ARG A 21 -11.46 -23.86 6.63
CA ARG A 21 -10.27 -23.61 5.83
C ARG A 21 -10.55 -22.68 4.65
N GLU A 22 -11.63 -22.93 3.91
CA GLU A 22 -12.02 -22.11 2.76
C GLU A 22 -12.28 -20.65 3.16
N ASP A 23 -12.90 -20.43 4.32
CA ASP A 23 -13.14 -19.09 4.85
C ASP A 23 -11.83 -18.38 5.22
N ALA A 24 -10.87 -19.10 5.83
CA ALA A 24 -9.56 -18.56 6.15
C ALA A 24 -8.79 -18.17 4.87
N GLU A 25 -8.79 -19.04 3.86
CA GLU A 25 -8.14 -18.79 2.57
C GLU A 25 -8.76 -17.59 1.85
N GLN A 26 -10.10 -17.49 1.79
CA GLN A 26 -10.79 -16.33 1.20
C GLN A 26 -10.47 -15.02 1.95
N ARG A 27 -10.41 -15.06 3.28
CA ARG A 27 -10.05 -13.87 4.08
C ARG A 27 -8.61 -13.43 3.80
N LEU A 28 -7.68 -14.38 3.68
CA LEU A 28 -6.30 -14.09 3.34
C LEU A 28 -6.17 -13.50 1.93
N GLU A 29 -6.87 -14.06 0.95
CA GLU A 29 -6.89 -13.54 -0.42
C GLU A 29 -7.44 -12.11 -0.48
N ARG A 30 -8.57 -11.85 0.18
CA ARG A 30 -9.13 -10.49 0.27
C ARG A 30 -8.17 -9.50 0.92
N ALA A 31 -7.54 -9.89 2.03
CA ALA A 31 -6.57 -9.05 2.73
C ALA A 31 -5.35 -8.73 1.84
N GLN A 32 -4.86 -9.72 1.08
CA GLN A 32 -3.77 -9.49 0.12
C GLN A 32 -4.20 -8.52 -0.99
N ASP A 33 -5.40 -8.68 -1.53
CA ASP A 33 -5.93 -7.81 -2.59
C ASP A 33 -6.13 -6.37 -2.11
N GLU A 34 -6.67 -6.20 -0.90
CA GLU A 34 -6.82 -4.88 -0.27
C GLU A 34 -5.46 -4.21 -0.07
N ALA A 35 -4.48 -4.93 0.50
CA ALA A 35 -3.13 -4.42 0.69
C ALA A 35 -2.47 -4.02 -0.66
N ARG A 36 -2.64 -4.83 -1.72
CA ARG A 36 -2.13 -4.52 -3.06
C ARG A 36 -2.81 -3.28 -3.66
N LYS A 37 -4.11 -3.12 -3.46
CA LYS A 37 -4.85 -1.93 -3.92
C LYS A 37 -4.38 -0.67 -3.19
N GLU A 38 -4.19 -0.75 -1.88
CA GLU A 38 -3.68 0.36 -1.07
C GLU A 38 -2.27 0.75 -1.49
N MET A 39 -1.38 -0.23 -1.70
CA MET A 39 -0.02 0.02 -2.19
C MET A 39 -0.03 0.75 -3.53
N LYS A 40 -0.87 0.33 -4.49
CA LYS A 40 -1.02 1.02 -5.78
C LYS A 40 -1.54 2.45 -5.62
N LYS A 41 -2.52 2.65 -4.75
CA LYS A 41 -3.07 3.98 -4.46
C LYS A 41 -1.97 4.91 -3.91
N LEU A 42 -1.25 4.45 -2.89
CA LEU A 42 -0.15 5.22 -2.27
C LEU A 42 0.96 5.53 -3.28
N ASP A 43 1.31 4.58 -4.16
CA ASP A 43 2.33 4.84 -5.18
C ASP A 43 1.89 5.89 -6.20
N ASN A 44 0.62 5.84 -6.62
CA ASN A 44 0.04 6.85 -7.51
C ASN A 44 0.02 8.24 -6.86
N GLU A 45 -0.41 8.33 -5.59
CA GLU A 45 -0.40 9.59 -4.83
C GLU A 45 1.03 10.13 -4.71
N ARG A 46 1.98 9.27 -4.34
CA ARG A 46 3.41 9.64 -4.26
C ARG A 46 3.93 10.17 -5.59
N ASN A 47 3.59 9.52 -6.69
CA ASN A 47 4.03 9.93 -8.02
C ASN A 47 3.37 11.26 -8.44
N GLY A 48 2.10 11.47 -8.10
CA GLY A 48 1.42 12.75 -8.29
C GLY A 48 2.11 13.89 -7.56
N VAL A 49 2.36 13.73 -6.26
CA VAL A 49 3.06 14.74 -5.44
C VAL A 49 4.46 15.04 -5.99
N LYS A 50 5.21 14.01 -6.42
CA LYS A 50 6.53 14.22 -7.04
C LYS A 50 6.43 15.03 -8.33
N SER A 51 5.46 14.72 -9.19
CA SER A 51 5.24 15.48 -10.43
C SER A 51 4.89 16.94 -10.15
N GLU A 52 4.00 17.18 -9.19
CA GLU A 52 3.63 18.54 -8.78
C GLU A 52 4.84 19.32 -8.25
N MET A 53 5.69 18.66 -7.46
CA MET A 53 6.92 19.26 -6.95
C MET A 53 7.91 19.59 -8.07
N ASP A 54 8.09 18.70 -9.05
CA ASP A 54 8.98 18.94 -10.18
C ASP A 54 8.50 20.09 -11.06
N ASP A 55 7.19 20.19 -11.29
CA ASP A 55 6.60 21.29 -12.03
C ASP A 55 6.71 22.62 -11.29
N LEU A 56 6.49 22.61 -9.96
CA LEU A 56 6.71 23.77 -9.12
C LEU A 56 8.17 24.23 -9.16
N LYS A 57 9.14 23.31 -9.09
CA LYS A 57 10.57 23.61 -9.20
C LYS A 57 10.88 24.31 -10.53
N LYS A 58 10.34 23.81 -11.65
CA LYS A 58 10.51 24.47 -12.96
C LYS A 58 9.96 25.90 -12.97
N ILE A 59 8.77 26.11 -12.40
CA ILE A 59 8.14 27.44 -12.31
C ILE A 59 9.02 28.39 -11.48
N LEU A 60 9.53 27.92 -10.34
CA LEU A 60 10.37 28.72 -9.46
C LEU A 60 11.71 29.07 -10.12
N TYR A 61 12.37 28.12 -10.78
CA TYR A 61 13.60 28.39 -11.53
C TYR A 61 13.36 29.32 -12.73
N ALA A 62 12.25 29.18 -13.45
CA ALA A 62 11.91 30.11 -14.53
C ALA A 62 11.69 31.54 -14.03
N LYS A 63 11.14 31.70 -12.82
CA LYS A 63 10.81 33.01 -12.24
C LYS A 63 11.99 33.68 -11.53
N PHE A 64 12.79 32.91 -10.81
CA PHE A 64 13.84 33.43 -9.92
C PHE A 64 15.26 33.13 -10.41
N GLY A 65 15.42 32.24 -11.39
CA GLY A 65 16.71 31.88 -11.98
C GLY A 65 17.73 31.44 -10.93
N ASN A 66 18.93 32.02 -11.01
CA ASN A 66 20.04 31.73 -10.10
C ASN A 66 19.89 32.41 -8.72
N SER A 67 18.80 33.12 -8.47
CA SER A 67 18.56 33.81 -7.18
C SER A 67 18.10 32.86 -6.08
N ILE A 68 17.78 31.61 -6.44
CA ILE A 68 17.35 30.54 -5.54
C ILE A 68 18.12 29.26 -5.88
N ASN A 69 18.28 28.39 -4.89
CA ASN A 69 18.87 27.07 -5.07
C ASN A 69 17.90 26.02 -4.54
N LEU A 70 17.32 25.23 -5.44
CA LEU A 70 16.25 24.24 -5.16
C LEU A 70 16.64 22.81 -5.60
N ASP A 71 17.92 22.60 -5.92
CA ASP A 71 18.45 21.26 -6.25
C ASP A 71 18.49 20.38 -4.99
N GLU A 72 18.47 19.05 -5.18
CA GLU A 72 18.42 18.03 -4.11
C GLU A 72 19.53 18.16 -3.06
#